data_AF-A0A1B1APN9-F1
#
_entry.id   AF-A0A1B1APN9-F1
#
_cell.length_a   1.000
_cell.length_b   1.000
_cell.length_c   1.000
_cell.angle_alpha   90.00
_cell.angle_beta   90.00
_cell.angle_gamma   90.00
#
_symmetry.space_group_name_H-M   'P 1'
#
loop_
_entity.id
_entity.type
_entity.pdbx_description
1 polymer ?
#
loop_
_entity_poly.entity_id
_entity_poly.type
_entity_poly.pdbx_seq_one_letter_code
_entity_poly.pdbx_strand_id
1 'polypeptide(L)'
;MELVLDPPRGVAPLRLGMTLDEAVAAVSGWGEPRVLVRGRNSATVSSSPDGVGVQALLEGGPTVTAVELWWPGEGRESSTRVLLDGDDVFATPAVDLFRRAAERGWTVDTSRPEYPVIPGVSLGFTRQTSQEIPRDAEGLPRYVTSVLVGGKDYYDFRYENRG
;
A
#
# COMPACT_ATOMS: atom_id res chain seq x y z
N MET A 1 -12.59 11.09 -1.34
CA MET A 1 -11.94 11.38 -0.03
C MET A 1 -10.42 11.30 -0.20
N GLU A 2 -9.62 11.56 0.84
CA GLU A 2 -8.16 11.42 0.76
C GLU A 2 -7.65 10.42 1.81
N LEU A 3 -6.87 9.43 1.36
CA LEU A 3 -6.16 8.46 2.19
C LEU A 3 -4.67 8.80 2.13
N VAL A 4 -4.13 9.35 3.21
CA VAL A 4 -2.76 9.87 3.24
C VAL A 4 -1.82 8.79 3.76
N LEU A 5 -0.88 8.36 2.92
CA LEU A 5 0.25 7.52 3.32
C LEU A 5 1.19 8.35 4.20
N ASP A 6 1.49 7.85 5.39
CA ASP A 6 2.42 8.45 6.34
C ASP A 6 3.41 7.38 6.77
N PRO A 7 4.33 6.97 5.90
CA PRO A 7 5.32 5.96 6.23
C PRO A 7 6.32 6.47 7.28
N PRO A 8 6.81 5.60 8.20
CA PRO A 8 6.43 4.20 8.40
C PRO A 8 5.26 4.03 9.39
N ARG A 9 4.37 5.03 9.54
CA ARG A 9 3.30 5.05 10.55
C ARG A 9 1.98 4.45 10.07
N GLY A 10 1.77 4.27 8.77
CA GLY A 10 0.57 3.66 8.18
C GLY A 10 -0.15 4.59 7.21
N VAL A 11 -1.50 4.54 7.20
CA VAL A 11 -2.36 5.28 6.27
C VAL A 11 -3.58 5.79 7.02
N ALA A 12 -3.66 7.09 7.28
CA ALA A 12 -4.73 7.65 8.11
C ALA A 12 -6.13 7.24 7.58
N PRO A 13 -7.04 6.74 8.45
CA PRO A 13 -6.96 6.66 9.92
C PRO A 13 -6.24 5.41 10.47
N LEU A 14 -5.89 4.43 9.64
CA LEU A 14 -5.15 3.24 10.05
C LEU A 14 -3.70 3.57 10.41
N ARG A 15 -3.25 3.09 11.56
CA ARG A 15 -1.87 3.25 12.02
C ARG A 15 -1.26 1.88 12.33
N LEU A 16 0.04 1.76 12.09
CA LEU A 16 0.79 0.60 12.55
C LEU A 16 0.78 0.58 14.09
N GLY A 17 0.72 -0.62 14.67
CA GLY A 17 0.59 -0.83 16.10
C GLY A 17 -0.85 -0.81 16.63
N MET A 18 -1.85 -0.42 15.83
CA MET A 18 -3.25 -0.55 16.21
C MET A 18 -3.61 -2.02 16.50
N THR A 19 -4.41 -2.25 17.53
CA THR A 19 -5.07 -3.53 17.77
C THR A 19 -6.14 -3.82 16.70
N LEU A 20 -6.66 -5.06 16.70
CA LEU A 20 -7.76 -5.44 15.81
C LEU A 20 -8.98 -4.52 15.97
N ASP A 21 -9.39 -4.25 17.22
CA ASP A 21 -10.57 -3.44 17.52
C ASP A 21 -10.37 -1.97 17.09
N GLU A 22 -9.18 -1.41 17.32
CA GLU A 22 -8.83 -0.06 16.86
C GLU A 22 -8.84 0.03 15.33
N ALA A 23 -8.29 -0.99 14.64
CA ALA A 23 -8.29 -1.04 13.18
C ALA A 23 -9.72 -1.14 12.62
N VAL A 24 -10.59 -1.95 13.23
CA VAL A 24 -12.02 -2.04 12.87
C VAL A 24 -12.68 -0.68 13.05
N ALA A 25 -12.54 -0.06 14.23
CA ALA A 25 -13.14 1.23 14.54
C ALA A 25 -12.67 2.34 13.58
N ALA A 26 -11.38 2.33 13.20
CA ALA A 26 -10.81 3.31 12.29
C ALA A 26 -11.46 3.29 10.90
N VAL A 27 -11.87 2.12 10.42
CA VAL A 27 -12.43 1.96 9.06
C VAL A 27 -13.95 1.84 9.02
N SER A 28 -14.64 1.76 10.17
CA SER A 28 -16.10 1.68 10.23
C SER A 28 -16.81 2.87 9.58
N GLY A 29 -16.14 4.04 9.51
CA GLY A 29 -16.65 5.22 8.80
C GLY A 29 -16.73 5.05 7.28
N TRP A 30 -16.14 3.99 6.71
CA TRP A 30 -16.15 3.68 5.27
C TRP A 30 -17.23 2.65 4.90
N GLY A 31 -18.02 2.20 5.87
CA GLY A 31 -18.96 1.09 5.74
C GLY A 31 -18.58 -0.07 6.67
N GLU A 32 -19.33 -1.17 6.58
CA GLU A 32 -19.11 -2.36 7.41
C GLU A 32 -17.79 -3.05 7.02
N PRO A 33 -16.77 -3.06 7.89
CA PRO A 33 -15.51 -3.71 7.59
C PRO A 33 -15.64 -5.23 7.65
N ARG A 34 -14.85 -5.92 6.83
CA ARG A 34 -14.73 -7.37 6.88
C ARG A 34 -13.53 -7.75 7.72
N VAL A 35 -13.73 -8.64 8.68
CA VAL A 35 -12.65 -9.18 9.51
C VAL A 35 -12.44 -10.65 9.16
N LEU A 36 -11.19 -11.01 8.85
CA LEU A 36 -10.76 -12.38 8.64
C LEU A 36 -9.67 -12.74 9.64
N VAL A 37 -9.95 -13.67 10.54
CA VAL A 37 -8.97 -14.20 11.49
C VAL A 37 -8.30 -15.45 10.88
N ARG A 38 -6.97 -15.45 10.80
CA ARG A 38 -6.15 -16.55 10.27
C ARG A 38 -5.27 -17.12 11.37
N GLY A 39 -5.73 -18.22 11.97
CA GLY A 39 -5.02 -18.85 13.09
C GLY A 39 -5.05 -18.01 14.37
N ARG A 40 -4.13 -18.28 15.31
CA ARG A 40 -4.14 -17.61 16.63
C ARG A 40 -3.58 -16.19 16.61
N ASN A 41 -2.67 -15.89 15.68
CA ASN A 41 -1.83 -14.68 15.73
C ASN A 41 -1.87 -13.86 14.43
N SER A 42 -2.84 -14.09 13.55
CA SER A 42 -2.99 -13.27 12.35
C SER A 42 -4.42 -12.91 12.07
N ALA A 43 -4.64 -11.70 11.61
CA ALA A 43 -5.94 -11.21 11.20
C ALA A 43 -5.81 -10.18 10.08
N THR A 44 -6.91 -9.94 9.39
CA THR A 44 -7.02 -8.92 8.36
C THR A 44 -8.31 -8.16 8.54
N VAL A 45 -8.23 -6.83 8.49
CA VAL A 45 -9.40 -5.94 8.42
C VAL A 45 -9.44 -5.35 7.02
N SER A 46 -10.51 -5.63 6.27
CA SER A 46 -10.71 -5.14 4.91
C SER A 46 -11.85 -4.14 4.85
N SER A 47 -11.63 -3.07 4.09
CA SER A 47 -12.67 -2.12 3.70
C SER A 47 -12.45 -1.67 2.25
N SER A 48 -13.43 -1.01 1.65
CA SER A 48 -13.34 -0.59 0.24
C SER A 48 -14.03 0.75 -0.02
N PRO A 49 -13.57 1.86 0.62
CA PRO A 49 -14.14 3.18 0.40
C PRO A 49 -14.09 3.55 -1.08
N ASP A 50 -15.25 3.83 -1.67
CA ASP A 50 -15.37 4.24 -3.07
C ASP A 50 -14.63 3.31 -4.05
N GLY A 51 -14.69 2.00 -3.76
CA GLY A 51 -14.06 0.94 -4.54
C GLY A 51 -12.55 0.77 -4.33
N VAL A 52 -11.85 1.70 -3.67
CA VAL A 52 -10.42 1.58 -3.35
C VAL A 52 -10.29 0.56 -2.24
N GLY A 53 -9.64 -0.56 -2.51
CA GLY A 53 -9.46 -1.61 -1.52
C GLY A 53 -8.44 -1.19 -0.46
N VAL A 54 -8.73 -1.47 0.80
CA VAL A 54 -7.85 -1.22 1.94
C VAL A 54 -7.80 -2.47 2.82
N GLN A 55 -6.61 -2.92 3.21
CA GLN A 55 -6.38 -4.02 4.14
C GLN A 55 -5.39 -3.60 5.23
N ALA A 56 -5.81 -3.66 6.49
CA ALA A 56 -4.90 -3.70 7.62
C ALA A 56 -4.52 -5.15 7.91
N LEU A 57 -3.21 -5.42 7.93
CA LEU A 57 -2.62 -6.74 8.15
C LEU A 57 -2.09 -6.80 9.59
N LEU A 58 -2.53 -7.82 10.33
CA LEU A 58 -1.99 -8.18 11.64
C LEU A 58 -1.27 -9.52 11.45
N GLU A 59 0.06 -9.49 11.46
CA GLU A 59 0.89 -10.64 11.11
C GLU A 59 1.79 -11.05 12.28
N GLY A 60 1.59 -12.25 12.81
CA GLY A 60 2.44 -12.78 13.89
C GLY A 60 2.19 -12.15 15.27
N GLY A 61 1.14 -11.34 15.42
CA GLY A 61 0.81 -10.66 16.67
C GLY A 61 -0.56 -9.96 16.63
N PRO A 62 -0.96 -9.32 17.75
CA PRO A 62 -2.28 -8.73 17.92
C PRO A 62 -2.40 -7.29 17.36
N THR A 63 -1.38 -6.81 16.64
CA THR A 63 -1.32 -5.42 16.16
C THR A 63 -1.05 -5.33 14.66
N VAL A 64 -1.48 -4.22 14.05
CA VAL A 64 -1.30 -3.93 12.63
C VAL A 64 0.18 -3.75 12.32
N THR A 65 0.71 -4.59 11.43
CA THR A 65 2.10 -4.59 10.96
C THR A 65 2.24 -3.90 9.60
N ALA A 66 1.17 -3.90 8.81
CA ALA A 66 1.13 -3.30 7.49
C ALA A 66 -0.27 -2.86 7.07
N VAL A 67 -0.34 -1.92 6.15
CA VAL A 67 -1.58 -1.50 5.47
C VAL A 67 -1.36 -1.53 3.96
N GLU A 68 -2.16 -2.32 3.25
CA GLU A 68 -2.16 -2.38 1.78
C GLU A 68 -3.38 -1.68 1.22
N LEU A 69 -3.17 -0.92 0.13
CA LEU A 69 -4.21 -0.28 -0.67
C LEU A 69 -4.07 -0.70 -2.12
N TRP A 70 -5.18 -0.91 -2.82
CA TRP A 70 -5.16 -1.19 -4.26
C TRP A 70 -6.26 -0.46 -5.02
N TRP A 71 -5.94 -0.12 -6.26
CA TRP A 71 -6.85 0.55 -7.18
C TRP A 71 -8.12 -0.31 -7.43
N PRO A 72 -9.31 0.29 -7.59
CA PRO A 72 -10.57 -0.45 -7.78
C PRO A 72 -10.58 -1.39 -9.00
N GLY A 73 -9.68 -1.16 -9.95
CA GLY A 73 -9.42 -2.02 -11.11
C GLY A 73 -9.91 -1.43 -12.42
N GLU A 74 -9.88 -2.25 -13.47
CA GLU A 74 -10.25 -1.89 -14.84
C GLU A 74 -11.70 -1.39 -14.95
N GLY A 75 -11.89 -0.29 -15.68
CA GLY A 75 -13.20 0.31 -15.92
C GLY A 75 -13.85 0.93 -14.68
N ARG A 76 -13.18 0.94 -13.53
CA ARG A 76 -13.68 1.55 -12.30
C ARG A 76 -12.97 2.86 -12.01
N GLU A 77 -13.76 3.86 -11.71
CA GLU A 77 -13.30 5.18 -11.26
C GLU A 77 -13.54 5.32 -9.75
N SER A 78 -12.72 6.12 -9.10
CA SER A 78 -12.88 6.49 -7.69
C SER A 78 -12.59 7.97 -7.50
N SER A 79 -13.39 8.62 -6.68
CA SER A 79 -13.12 9.95 -6.12
C SER A 79 -12.20 9.90 -4.89
N THR A 80 -11.84 8.69 -4.43
CA THR A 80 -10.88 8.49 -3.35
C THR A 80 -9.45 8.52 -3.89
N ARG A 81 -8.66 9.44 -3.34
CA ARG A 81 -7.25 9.62 -3.70
C ARG A 81 -6.36 9.02 -2.63
N VAL A 82 -5.32 8.30 -3.05
CA VAL A 82 -4.28 7.80 -2.15
C VAL A 82 -3.06 8.68 -2.33
N LEU A 83 -2.67 9.41 -1.29
CA LEU A 83 -1.67 10.47 -1.38
C LEU A 83 -0.37 10.09 -0.68
N LEU A 84 0.76 10.29 -1.36
CA LEU A 84 2.12 10.19 -0.82
C LEU A 84 2.83 11.52 -1.04
N ASP A 85 3.08 12.29 0.03
CA ASP A 85 3.66 13.63 -0.06
C ASP A 85 3.01 14.53 -1.13
N GLY A 86 1.68 14.44 -1.22
CA GLY A 86 0.83 15.19 -2.16
C GLY A 86 0.67 14.55 -3.54
N ASP A 87 1.46 13.53 -3.89
CA ASP A 87 1.32 12.79 -5.14
C ASP A 87 0.19 11.77 -5.03
N ASP A 88 -0.70 11.74 -6.03
CA ASP A 88 -1.72 10.69 -6.13
C ASP A 88 -1.08 9.40 -6.62
N VAL A 89 -0.98 8.41 -5.75
CA VAL A 89 -0.23 7.16 -5.98
C VAL A 89 -0.80 6.39 -7.16
N PHE A 90 -2.12 6.35 -7.33
CA PHE A 90 -2.74 5.57 -8.40
C PHE A 90 -2.97 6.36 -9.69
N ALA A 91 -2.90 7.70 -9.65
CA ALA A 91 -3.06 8.55 -10.83
C ALA A 91 -1.74 9.15 -11.37
N THR A 92 -0.64 9.08 -10.62
CA THR A 92 0.68 9.55 -11.05
C THR A 92 1.41 8.42 -11.77
N PRO A 93 1.95 8.62 -13.00
CA PRO A 93 2.74 7.60 -13.68
C PRO A 93 3.85 7.06 -12.77
N ALA A 94 4.04 5.75 -12.72
CA ALA A 94 4.95 5.13 -11.76
C ALA A 94 6.38 5.67 -11.88
N VAL A 95 6.85 5.93 -13.11
CA VAL A 95 8.13 6.57 -13.39
C VAL A 95 8.26 7.95 -12.75
N ASP A 96 7.20 8.77 -12.78
CA ASP A 96 7.19 10.08 -12.15
C ASP A 96 7.10 9.99 -10.63
N LEU A 97 6.28 9.06 -10.12
CA LEU A 97 6.14 8.80 -8.68
C LEU A 97 7.51 8.44 -8.06
N PHE A 98 8.24 7.52 -8.68
CA PHE A 98 9.55 7.09 -8.20
C PHE A 98 10.65 8.15 -8.41
N ARG A 99 10.60 8.89 -9.51
CA ARG A 99 11.51 10.04 -9.71
C ARG A 99 11.31 11.08 -8.61
N ARG A 100 10.07 11.46 -8.30
CA ARG A 100 9.78 12.43 -7.22
C ARG A 100 10.18 11.91 -5.84
N ALA A 101 10.00 10.61 -5.57
CA ALA A 101 10.51 9.98 -4.35
C ALA A 101 12.05 10.09 -4.25
N ALA A 102 12.77 9.83 -5.34
CA ALA A 102 14.22 10.00 -5.37
C ALA A 102 14.65 11.47 -5.19
N GLU A 103 13.92 12.42 -5.79
CA GLU A 103 14.14 13.87 -5.60
C GLU A 103 13.95 14.34 -4.15
N ARG A 104 13.11 13.64 -3.37
CA ARG A 104 12.96 13.83 -1.91
C ARG A 104 14.09 13.21 -1.09
N GLY A 105 15.05 12.54 -1.74
CA GLY A 105 16.18 11.87 -1.09
C GLY A 105 15.87 10.44 -0.64
N TRP A 106 14.77 9.83 -1.08
CA TRP A 106 14.48 8.44 -0.77
C TRP A 106 15.16 7.49 -1.76
N THR A 107 15.72 6.40 -1.23
CA THR A 107 16.24 5.31 -2.06
C THR A 107 15.08 4.50 -2.64
N VAL A 108 14.91 4.51 -3.96
CA VAL A 108 13.95 3.65 -4.65
C VAL A 108 14.68 2.44 -5.23
N ASP A 109 14.36 1.23 -4.77
CA ASP A 109 14.84 -0.01 -5.36
C ASP A 109 13.83 -0.50 -6.41
N THR A 110 14.25 -0.42 -7.68
CA THR A 110 13.51 -0.90 -8.85
C THR A 110 14.17 -2.13 -9.49
N SER A 111 15.08 -2.83 -8.79
CA SER A 111 15.74 -4.05 -9.28
C SER A 111 14.77 -5.18 -9.63
N ARG A 112 13.55 -5.14 -9.07
CA ARG A 112 12.38 -5.88 -9.52
C ARG A 112 11.32 -4.87 -9.97
N PRO A 113 11.22 -4.54 -11.26
CA PRO A 113 10.42 -3.41 -11.71
C PRO A 113 8.90 -3.64 -11.57
N GLU A 114 8.46 -4.89 -11.44
CA GLU A 114 7.09 -5.29 -11.09
C GLU A 114 6.77 -5.02 -9.61
N TYR A 115 7.79 -4.95 -8.75
CA TYR A 115 7.63 -4.76 -7.31
C TYR A 115 8.62 -3.76 -6.71
N PRO A 116 8.57 -2.47 -7.09
CA PRO A 116 9.45 -1.44 -6.54
C PRO A 116 9.26 -1.29 -5.02
N VAL A 117 10.34 -0.97 -4.31
CA VAL A 117 10.29 -0.70 -2.86
C VAL A 117 11.10 0.54 -2.49
N ILE A 118 10.72 1.20 -1.40
CA ILE A 118 11.46 2.29 -0.78
C ILE A 118 11.79 1.84 0.65
N PRO A 119 12.92 1.14 0.85
CA PRO A 119 13.18 0.40 2.10
C PRO A 119 13.28 1.32 3.32
N GLY A 120 13.91 2.49 3.19
CA GLY A 120 14.12 3.41 4.33
C GLY A 120 12.84 3.98 4.95
N VAL A 121 11.71 3.88 4.25
CA VAL A 121 10.37 4.27 4.73
C VAL A 121 9.34 3.15 4.58
N SER A 122 9.78 1.94 4.24
CA SER A 122 8.97 0.72 4.23
C SER A 122 7.72 0.78 3.35
N LEU A 123 7.87 1.38 2.16
CA LEU A 123 6.86 1.36 1.10
C LEU A 123 7.19 0.30 0.07
N GLY A 124 6.17 -0.44 -0.39
CA GLY A 124 6.29 -1.27 -1.58
C GLY A 124 5.10 -1.07 -2.50
N PHE A 125 5.37 -1.26 -3.78
CA PHE A 125 4.43 -0.99 -4.85
C PHE A 125 4.30 -2.22 -5.73
N THR A 126 3.11 -2.41 -6.30
CA THR A 126 2.86 -3.46 -7.30
C THR A 126 2.63 -2.81 -8.65
N ARG A 127 3.32 -3.32 -9.67
CA ARG A 127 3.13 -3.03 -11.09
C ARG A 127 2.94 -4.34 -11.87
N GLN A 128 2.21 -5.27 -11.29
CA GLN A 128 1.82 -6.51 -11.94
C GLN A 128 0.34 -6.74 -11.76
N THR A 129 -0.36 -6.93 -12.88
CA THR A 129 -1.79 -7.21 -12.90
C THR A 129 -2.15 -7.98 -14.16
N SER A 130 -3.19 -8.80 -14.05
CA SER A 130 -3.85 -9.47 -15.18
C SER A 130 -4.88 -8.59 -15.89
N GLN A 131 -5.13 -7.38 -15.37
CA GLN A 131 -6.11 -6.44 -15.93
C GLN A 131 -5.60 -5.78 -17.23
N GLU A 132 -6.52 -5.41 -18.11
CA GLU A 132 -6.23 -4.72 -19.36
C GLU A 132 -6.12 -3.21 -19.10
N ILE A 133 -4.97 -2.79 -18.57
CA ILE A 133 -4.68 -1.39 -18.25
C ILE A 133 -3.54 -0.84 -19.12
N PRO A 134 -3.42 0.50 -19.29
CA PRO A 134 -2.33 1.11 -20.04
C PRO A 134 -0.96 0.68 -19.51
N ARG A 135 -0.04 0.36 -20.43
CA ARG A 135 1.33 -0.08 -20.15
C ARG A 135 2.36 0.90 -20.71
N ASP A 136 3.56 0.91 -20.14
CA ASP A 136 4.72 1.63 -20.64
C ASP A 136 5.44 0.84 -21.76
N ALA A 137 6.57 1.38 -22.23
CA ALA A 137 7.35 0.77 -23.31
C ALA A 137 7.94 -0.60 -22.92
N GLU A 138 8.12 -0.82 -21.63
CA GLU A 138 8.64 -2.04 -21.01
C GLU A 138 7.54 -3.07 -20.74
N GLY A 139 6.27 -2.75 -21.06
CA GLY A 139 5.12 -3.63 -20.89
C GLY A 139 4.57 -3.69 -19.46
N LEU A 140 5.05 -2.82 -18.57
CA LEU A 140 4.55 -2.71 -17.19
C LEU A 140 3.37 -1.73 -17.13
N PRO A 141 2.42 -1.93 -16.21
CA PRO A 141 1.40 -0.93 -15.88
C PRO A 141 1.97 0.47 -15.76
N ARG A 142 1.39 1.44 -16.49
CA ARG A 142 1.81 2.84 -16.46
C ARG A 142 1.71 3.44 -15.05
N TYR A 143 0.75 2.97 -14.27
CA TYR A 143 0.50 3.34 -12.88
C TYR A 143 0.74 2.13 -11.97
N VAL A 144 1.04 2.38 -10.69
CA VAL A 144 1.05 1.31 -9.69
C VAL A 144 -0.38 0.84 -9.41
N THR A 145 -0.56 -0.45 -9.12
CA THR A 145 -1.88 -1.06 -8.90
C THR A 145 -2.15 -1.33 -7.42
N SER A 146 -1.11 -1.47 -6.61
CA SER A 146 -1.19 -1.46 -5.15
C SER A 146 0.01 -0.77 -4.52
N VAL A 147 -0.18 -0.32 -3.29
CA VAL A 147 0.86 0.20 -2.40
C VAL A 147 0.67 -0.39 -1.01
N LEU A 148 1.76 -0.79 -0.38
CA LEU A 148 1.78 -1.28 0.99
C LEU A 148 2.70 -0.40 1.83
N VAL A 149 2.21 0.00 3.01
CA VAL A 149 2.99 0.66 4.06
C VAL A 149 3.21 -0.34 5.18
N GLY A 150 4.47 -0.71 5.42
CA GLY A 150 4.87 -1.62 6.49
C GLY A 150 5.65 -0.93 7.60
N GLY A 151 5.95 -1.67 8.67
CA GLY A 151 6.91 -1.24 9.68
C GLY A 151 8.32 -1.07 9.12
N LYS A 152 9.20 -0.37 9.84
CA LYS A 152 10.55 0.01 9.40
C LYS A 152 11.32 -1.11 8.67
N ASP A 153 11.22 -2.32 9.19
CA ASP A 153 12.01 -3.47 8.75
C ASP A 153 11.21 -4.41 7.80
N TYR A 154 10.02 -3.99 7.35
CA TYR A 154 9.07 -4.84 6.59
C TYR A 154 9.66 -5.41 5.28
N TYR A 155 10.58 -4.68 4.65
CA TYR A 155 11.22 -5.10 3.40
C TYR A 155 12.66 -5.61 3.58
N ASP A 156 13.15 -5.74 4.81
CA ASP A 156 14.53 -6.16 5.07
C ASP A 156 14.82 -7.57 4.56
N PHE A 157 13.80 -8.45 4.54
CA PHE A 157 13.88 -9.80 3.96
C PHE A 157 14.36 -9.81 2.49
N ARG A 158 14.23 -8.70 1.75
CA ARG A 158 14.76 -8.60 0.38
C ARG A 158 16.27 -8.47 0.31
N TYR A 159 16.91 -8.10 1.41
CA TYR A 159 18.34 -7.81 1.50
C TYR A 159 19.09 -8.78 2.42
N GLU A 160 18.39 -9.56 3.25
CA GLU A 160 18.95 -10.58 4.15
C GLU A 160 19.75 -11.68 3.42
N ASN A 161 19.61 -11.84 2.10
CA ASN A 161 20.39 -12.77 1.27
C ASN A 161 21.49 -12.10 0.43
N ARG A 162 21.90 -10.86 0.73
CA ARG A 162 22.99 -10.15 0.03
C ARG A 162 24.31 -10.04 0.83
N GLY A 163 24.46 -10.85 1.88
CA GLY A 163 25.69 -10.97 2.68
C GLY A 163 26.57 -12.14 2.26
#